data_AF-A0A934DNQ9-F1
#
_entry.id   AF-A0A934DNQ9-F1
#
_cell.length_a   1.000
_cell.length_b   1.000
_cell.length_c   1.000
_cell.angle_alpha   90.00
_cell.angle_beta   90.00
_cell.angle_gamma   90.00
#
_symmetry.space_group_name_H-M   'P 1'
#
loop_
_entity.id
_entity.type
_entity.pdbx_description
1 polymer ?
#
loop_
_entity_poly.entity_id
_entity_poly.type
_entity_poly.pdbx_seq_one_letter_code
_entity_poly.pdbx_strand_id
1 'polypeptide(L)'
;MVNKSTASKRVRPLPTAAALEAVRQDSLSTYRRVTDIIWQRLSPTFGIRTINAIARSVIVREQGKHPLLGHLGVNDSGLDWSEFERRAQAVTPRSMQQSIDCFINAYFEALANMIGHIVVSKLFNDAEGTAIEEARP
;
A
#
# COMPACT_ATOMS: atom_id res chain seq x y z
N MET A 1 3.98 -59.09 15.15
CA MET A 1 2.92 -58.25 15.78
C MET A 1 3.26 -56.78 15.56
N VAL A 2 2.22 -55.96 15.48
CA VAL A 2 2.12 -54.68 14.77
C VAL A 2 2.89 -53.53 15.45
N ASN A 3 3.49 -52.71 14.58
CA ASN A 3 4.17 -51.42 14.73
C ASN A 3 3.32 -50.35 15.44
N LYS A 4 3.87 -49.52 16.36
CA LYS A 4 3.41 -48.13 16.60
C LYS A 4 4.53 -47.20 17.06
N SER A 5 5.08 -46.50 16.08
CA SER A 5 5.78 -45.21 16.18
C SER A 5 4.96 -44.19 16.98
N THR A 6 5.50 -43.72 18.10
CA THR A 6 5.01 -42.53 18.82
C THR A 6 5.79 -41.31 18.34
N ALA A 7 5.42 -40.83 17.16
CA ALA A 7 5.77 -39.48 16.73
C ALA A 7 5.08 -38.47 17.66
N SER A 8 5.79 -38.05 18.70
CA SER A 8 5.39 -36.94 19.57
C SER A 8 5.41 -35.65 18.74
N LYS A 9 4.26 -35.33 18.13
CA LYS A 9 4.01 -34.04 17.47
C LYS A 9 4.19 -32.96 18.53
N ARG A 10 5.36 -32.32 18.56
CA ARG A 10 5.59 -31.08 19.32
C ARG A 10 4.62 -30.04 18.77
N VAL A 11 3.49 -29.87 19.46
CA VAL A 11 2.58 -28.75 19.20
C VAL A 11 3.38 -27.49 19.52
N ARG A 12 3.72 -26.73 18.47
CA ARG A 12 4.38 -25.42 18.64
C ARG A 12 3.47 -24.59 19.56
N PRO A 13 3.97 -24.01 20.66
CA PRO A 13 3.15 -23.17 21.51
C PRO A 13 2.58 -22.03 20.66
N LEU A 14 1.29 -21.74 20.85
CA LEU A 14 0.66 -20.60 20.20
C LEU A 14 1.43 -19.33 20.59
N PRO A 15 1.68 -18.41 19.63
CA PRO A 15 2.38 -17.17 19.91
C PRO A 15 1.64 -16.39 21.00
N THR A 16 2.39 -15.81 21.93
CA THR A 16 1.84 -15.01 23.02
C THR A 16 1.18 -13.74 22.46
N ALA A 17 0.23 -13.15 23.21
CA ALA A 17 -0.38 -11.88 22.84
C ALA A 17 0.67 -10.78 22.61
N ALA A 18 1.74 -10.76 23.41
CA ALA A 18 2.87 -9.84 23.25
C ALA A 18 3.63 -10.05 21.93
N ALA A 19 3.86 -11.30 21.51
CA ALA A 19 4.53 -11.59 20.23
C ALA A 19 3.65 -11.19 19.02
N LEU A 20 2.35 -11.40 19.10
CA LEU A 20 1.40 -10.97 18.07
C LEU A 20 1.29 -9.45 17.98
N GLU A 21 1.34 -8.75 19.11
CA GLU A 21 1.38 -7.29 19.15
C GLU A 21 2.67 -6.72 18.57
N ALA A 22 3.83 -7.33 18.87
CA ALA A 22 5.10 -6.91 18.30
C ALA A 22 5.13 -6.99 16.76
N VAL A 23 4.64 -8.11 16.19
CA VAL A 23 4.55 -8.28 14.74
C VAL A 23 3.60 -7.27 14.10
N ARG A 24 2.49 -6.97 14.78
CA ARG A 24 1.51 -5.96 14.34
C ARG A 24 2.15 -4.58 14.24
N GLN A 25 2.82 -4.14 15.30
CA GLN A 25 3.47 -2.83 15.36
C GLN A 25 4.59 -2.71 14.33
N ASP A 26 5.42 -3.74 14.20
CA ASP A 26 6.54 -3.76 13.26
C ASP A 26 6.06 -3.64 11.80
N SER A 27 5.02 -4.39 11.44
CA SER A 27 4.42 -4.34 10.10
C SER A 27 3.86 -2.95 9.81
N LEU A 28 3.03 -2.40 10.71
CA LEU A 28 2.45 -1.05 10.56
C LEU A 28 3.52 0.02 10.38
N SER A 29 4.56 -0.02 11.21
CA SER A 29 5.65 0.96 11.15
C SER A 29 6.39 0.92 9.81
N THR A 30 6.60 -0.28 9.25
CA THR A 30 7.25 -0.47 7.95
C THR A 30 6.39 0.10 6.83
N TYR A 31 5.10 -0.23 6.79
CA TYR A 31 4.21 0.26 5.74
C TYR A 31 4.04 1.78 5.81
N ARG A 32 3.89 2.34 7.01
CA ARG A 32 3.84 3.79 7.22
C ARG A 32 5.07 4.47 6.64
N ARG A 33 6.26 3.97 7.00
CA ARG A 33 7.53 4.50 6.48
C ARG A 33 7.61 4.42 4.96
N VAL A 34 7.19 3.31 4.36
CA VAL A 34 7.19 3.15 2.90
C VAL A 34 6.26 4.17 2.25
N THR A 35 5.04 4.34 2.76
CA THR A 35 4.10 5.31 2.19
C THR A 35 4.57 6.75 2.35
N ASP A 36 5.22 7.08 3.46
CA ASP A 36 5.78 8.42 3.70
C ASP A 36 6.93 8.72 2.71
N ILE A 37 7.82 7.75 2.49
CA ILE A 37 8.90 7.88 1.49
C ILE A 37 8.31 8.13 0.11
N ILE A 38 7.29 7.36 -0.28
CA ILE A 38 6.63 7.53 -1.58
C ILE A 38 6.02 8.92 -1.69
N TRP A 39 5.32 9.38 -0.65
CA TRP A 39 4.75 10.72 -0.64
C TRP A 39 5.80 11.80 -0.83
N GLN A 40 6.88 11.75 -0.05
CA GLN A 40 7.98 12.71 -0.12
C GLN A 40 8.68 12.71 -1.48
N ARG A 41 8.80 11.54 -2.12
CA ARG A 41 9.48 11.40 -3.42
C ARG A 41 8.60 11.79 -4.60
N LEU A 42 7.30 11.47 -4.56
CA LEU A 42 6.40 11.67 -5.69
C LEU A 42 5.69 13.02 -5.67
N SER A 43 5.38 13.57 -4.49
CA SER A 43 4.64 14.84 -4.39
C SER A 43 5.32 16.03 -5.09
N PRO A 44 6.66 16.20 -5.05
CA PRO A 44 7.32 17.29 -5.77
C PRO A 44 7.17 17.21 -7.30
N THR A 45 7.06 15.99 -7.84
CA THR A 45 6.99 15.77 -9.29
C THR A 45 5.55 15.75 -9.79
N PHE A 46 4.65 15.07 -9.09
CA PHE A 46 3.28 14.83 -9.54
C PHE A 46 2.25 15.76 -8.89
N GLY A 47 2.66 16.54 -7.89
CA GLY A 47 1.80 17.39 -7.10
C GLY A 47 1.08 16.63 -5.98
N ILE A 48 1.05 17.23 -4.79
CA ILE A 48 0.45 16.65 -3.58
C ILE A 48 -1.02 16.25 -3.79
N ARG A 49 -1.79 17.07 -4.52
CA ARG A 49 -3.21 16.82 -4.78
C ARG A 49 -3.44 15.53 -5.59
N THR A 50 -2.57 15.26 -6.55
CA THR A 50 -2.64 14.06 -7.39
C THR A 50 -2.39 12.80 -6.57
N ILE A 51 -1.32 12.81 -5.77
CA ILE A 51 -0.98 11.68 -4.90
C ILE A 51 -2.09 11.44 -3.86
N ASN A 52 -2.61 12.51 -3.25
CA ASN A 52 -3.74 12.44 -2.33
C ASN A 52 -4.99 11.85 -3.00
N ALA A 53 -5.30 12.26 -4.23
CA ALA A 53 -6.45 11.76 -4.97
C ALA A 53 -6.32 10.26 -5.28
N ILE A 54 -5.12 9.80 -5.63
CA ILE A 54 -4.84 8.38 -5.86
C ILE A 54 -5.07 7.57 -4.58
N ALA A 55 -4.49 7.99 -3.46
CA ALA A 55 -4.67 7.29 -2.19
C ALA A 55 -6.15 7.22 -1.77
N ARG A 56 -6.88 8.35 -1.86
CA ARG A 56 -8.32 8.39 -1.55
C ARG A 56 -9.12 7.46 -2.46
N SER A 57 -8.82 7.46 -3.76
CA SER A 57 -9.48 6.58 -4.74
C SER A 57 -9.30 5.11 -4.38
N VAL A 58 -8.07 4.72 -4.05
CA VAL A 58 -7.74 3.35 -3.63
C VAL A 58 -8.48 2.98 -2.34
N ILE A 59 -8.47 3.85 -1.32
CA ILE A 59 -9.20 3.61 -0.06
C ILE A 59 -10.69 3.40 -0.34
N VAL A 60 -11.32 4.29 -1.10
CA VAL A 60 -12.76 4.20 -1.42
C VAL A 60 -13.08 2.93 -2.19
N ARG A 61 -12.21 2.50 -3.10
CA ARG A 61 -12.41 1.29 -3.90
C ARG A 61 -12.29 0.02 -3.07
N GLU A 62 -11.30 -0.05 -2.19
CA GLU A 62 -10.96 -1.28 -1.47
C GLU A 62 -11.68 -1.41 -0.11
N GLN A 63 -12.18 -0.31 0.48
CA GLN A 63 -12.84 -0.35 1.80
C GLN A 63 -14.08 -1.26 1.85
N GLY A 64 -14.74 -1.52 0.72
CA GLY A 64 -15.86 -2.47 0.68
C GLY A 64 -15.46 -3.91 1.02
N LYS A 65 -14.24 -4.32 0.65
CA LYS A 65 -13.68 -5.64 0.97
C LYS A 65 -12.84 -5.63 2.25
N HIS A 66 -12.22 -4.48 2.54
CA HIS A 66 -11.34 -4.26 3.68
C HIS A 66 -11.81 -3.03 4.48
N PRO A 67 -12.85 -3.15 5.33
CA PRO A 67 -13.47 -2.01 6.00
C PRO A 67 -12.50 -1.16 6.84
N LEU A 68 -11.43 -1.78 7.33
CA LEU A 68 -10.39 -1.09 8.09
C LEU A 68 -9.74 0.06 7.29
N LEU A 69 -9.69 -0.06 5.95
CA LEU A 69 -9.14 0.99 5.09
C LEU A 69 -9.95 2.29 5.11
N GLY A 70 -11.25 2.24 5.39
CA GLY A 70 -12.08 3.45 5.54
C GLY A 70 -11.67 4.34 6.72
N HIS A 71 -10.80 3.84 7.59
CA HIS A 71 -10.22 4.57 8.72
C HIS A 71 -8.83 5.16 8.43
N LEU A 72 -8.28 4.94 7.24
CA LEU A 72 -7.03 5.54 6.81
C LEU A 72 -7.31 6.95 6.29
N GLY A 73 -6.77 7.96 6.97
CA GLY A 73 -6.91 9.35 6.56
C GLY A 73 -5.95 9.72 5.45
N VAL A 74 -6.30 10.76 4.68
CA VAL A 74 -5.41 11.38 3.70
C VAL A 74 -5.43 12.88 3.94
N ASN A 75 -4.27 13.50 4.12
CA ASN A 75 -4.10 14.93 4.36
C ASN A 75 -2.93 15.48 3.53
N ASP A 76 -2.61 16.77 3.69
CA ASP A 76 -1.56 17.44 2.91
C ASP A 76 -0.14 16.96 3.24
N SER A 77 0.03 16.27 4.36
CA SER A 77 1.30 15.68 4.80
C SER A 77 1.43 14.18 4.47
N GLY A 78 0.38 13.53 3.99
CA GLY A 78 0.42 12.12 3.65
C GLY A 78 -0.79 11.32 4.12
N LEU A 79 -0.54 10.05 4.45
CA LEU A 79 -1.52 9.18 5.08
C LEU A 79 -1.54 9.41 6.59
N ASP A 80 -2.74 9.59 7.12
CA ASP A 80 -2.98 9.60 8.56
C ASP A 80 -3.42 8.20 9.02
N TRP A 81 -2.51 7.53 9.71
CA TRP A 81 -2.69 6.18 10.21
C TRP A 81 -3.37 6.11 11.58
N SER A 82 -3.60 7.25 12.26
CA SER A 82 -4.02 7.24 13.67
C SER A 82 -5.35 6.54 13.94
N GLU A 83 -6.39 6.81 13.14
CA GLU A 83 -7.68 6.14 13.30
C GLU A 83 -7.64 4.69 12.82
N PHE A 84 -6.86 4.40 11.76
CA PHE A 84 -6.60 3.05 11.30
C PHE A 84 -5.97 2.17 12.39
N GLU A 85 -4.89 2.66 13.02
CA GLU A 85 -4.17 1.96 14.10
C GLU A 85 -5.08 1.67 15.29
N ARG A 86 -5.90 2.65 15.69
CA ARG A 86 -6.87 2.50 16.78
C ARG A 86 -7.89 1.40 16.47
N ARG A 87 -8.41 1.37 15.25
CA ARG A 87 -9.41 0.37 14.82
C ARG A 87 -8.78 -1.00 14.57
N ALA A 88 -7.50 -1.05 14.21
CA ALA A 88 -6.76 -2.28 13.99
C ALA A 88 -6.66 -3.16 15.25
N GLN A 89 -6.73 -2.55 16.44
CA GLN A 89 -6.76 -3.28 17.72
C GLN A 89 -8.01 -4.16 17.88
N ALA A 90 -9.12 -3.81 17.23
CA ALA A 90 -10.38 -4.55 17.30
C ALA A 90 -10.47 -5.71 16.31
N VAL A 91 -9.45 -5.89 15.44
CA VAL A 91 -9.42 -6.95 14.43
C VAL A 91 -8.23 -7.89 14.62
N THR A 92 -8.32 -9.05 13.97
CA THR A 92 -7.21 -10.03 14.01
C THR A 92 -5.99 -9.46 13.28
N PRO A 93 -4.75 -9.80 13.72
CA PRO A 93 -3.52 -9.38 13.04
C PRO A 93 -3.53 -9.74 11.54
N ARG A 94 -4.08 -10.90 11.20
CA ARG A 94 -4.24 -11.34 9.80
C ARG A 94 -5.15 -10.43 8.99
N SER A 95 -6.30 -10.05 9.54
CA SER A 95 -7.25 -9.15 8.84
C SER A 95 -6.67 -7.76 8.63
N MET A 96 -5.92 -7.27 9.62
CA MET A 96 -5.20 -6.00 9.50
C MET A 96 -4.15 -6.09 8.38
N GLN A 97 -3.29 -7.12 8.42
CA GLN A 97 -2.26 -7.34 7.42
C GLN A 97 -2.84 -7.42 6.00
N GLN A 98 -3.91 -8.19 5.81
CA GLN A 98 -4.61 -8.29 4.52
C GLN A 98 -5.14 -6.94 4.03
N SER A 99 -5.63 -6.09 4.93
CA SER A 99 -6.11 -4.75 4.57
C SER A 99 -4.95 -3.88 4.10
N ILE A 100 -3.82 -3.90 4.82
CA ILE A 100 -2.63 -3.12 4.46
C ILE A 100 -2.05 -3.59 3.13
N ASP A 101 -1.88 -4.91 2.95
CA ASP A 101 -1.36 -5.47 1.70
C ASP A 101 -2.25 -5.13 0.51
N CYS A 102 -3.58 -5.18 0.69
CA CYS A 102 -4.53 -4.77 -0.33
C CYS A 102 -4.33 -3.30 -0.71
N PHE A 103 -4.28 -2.40 0.28
CA PHE A 103 -4.06 -0.98 0.02
C PHE A 103 -2.74 -0.70 -0.69
N ILE A 104 -1.64 -1.27 -0.22
CA ILE A 104 -0.30 -1.01 -0.78
C ILE A 104 -0.22 -1.49 -2.22
N ASN A 105 -0.69 -2.71 -2.50
CA ASN A 105 -0.68 -3.24 -3.87
C ASN A 105 -1.53 -2.37 -4.80
N ALA A 106 -2.76 -2.04 -4.40
CA ALA A 106 -3.65 -1.19 -5.18
C ALA A 106 -3.11 0.23 -5.37
N TYR A 107 -2.45 0.77 -4.35
CA TYR A 107 -1.83 2.09 -4.38
C TYR A 107 -0.64 2.12 -5.33
N PHE A 108 0.23 1.11 -5.29
CA PHE A 108 1.39 1.01 -6.18
C PHE A 108 0.97 0.80 -7.62
N GLU A 109 -0.03 -0.03 -7.87
CA GLU A 109 -0.60 -0.22 -9.20
C GLU A 109 -1.14 1.10 -9.76
N ALA A 110 -1.89 1.86 -8.97
CA ALA A 110 -2.43 3.15 -9.39
C ALA A 110 -1.32 4.18 -9.68
N LEU A 111 -0.27 4.23 -8.86
CA LEU A 111 0.89 5.07 -9.09
C LEU A 111 1.65 4.66 -10.36
N ALA A 112 1.90 3.36 -10.54
CA ALA A 112 2.60 2.83 -11.70
C ALA A 112 1.85 3.14 -13.00
N ASN A 113 0.52 2.97 -13.01
CA ASN A 113 -0.32 3.32 -14.15
C ASN A 113 -0.24 4.81 -14.47
N MET A 114 -0.33 5.69 -13.47
CA MET A 114 -0.17 7.13 -13.68
C MET A 114 1.20 7.46 -14.27
N ILE A 115 2.28 6.93 -13.69
CA ILE A 115 3.64 7.17 -14.17
C ILE A 115 3.80 6.67 -15.60
N GLY A 116 3.30 5.46 -15.90
CA GLY A 116 3.31 4.87 -17.24
C GLY A 116 2.59 5.75 -18.25
N HIS A 117 1.38 6.23 -17.93
CA HIS A 117 0.64 7.15 -18.79
C HIS A 117 1.41 8.45 -19.06
N ILE A 118 2.03 9.04 -18.04
CA ILE A 118 2.82 10.28 -18.20
C ILE A 118 4.02 10.04 -19.10
N VAL A 119 4.73 8.93 -18.92
CA VAL A 119 5.89 8.57 -19.75
C VAL A 119 5.47 8.37 -21.20
N VAL A 120 4.41 7.59 -21.45
CA VAL A 120 3.91 7.33 -22.81
C VAL A 120 3.47 8.63 -23.48
N SER A 121 2.69 9.47 -22.81
CA SER A 121 2.25 10.76 -23.37
C SER A 121 3.42 11.67 -23.72
N LYS A 122 4.47 11.68 -22.88
CA LYS A 122 5.68 12.46 -23.17
C LYS A 122 6.39 11.95 -24.43
N LEU A 123 6.55 10.63 -24.58
CA LEU A 123 7.20 10.06 -25.76
C LEU A 123 6.46 10.39 -27.06
N PHE A 124 5.13 10.39 -27.05
CA PHE A 124 4.32 10.80 -28.20
C PHE A 124 4.54 12.29 -28.53
N ASN A 125 4.46 13.16 -27.52
CA ASN A 125 4.67 14.60 -27.73
C ASN A 125 6.08 14.91 -28.24
N ASP A 126 7.10 14.22 -27.73
CA ASP A 126 8.49 14.39 -28.16
C ASP A 126 8.65 13.94 -29.63
N ALA A 127 8.07 12.79 -30.00
CA ALA A 127 8.10 12.29 -31.38
C ALA A 127 7.37 13.21 -32.37
N GLU A 128 6.21 13.75 -31.99
CA GLU A 128 5.50 14.75 -32.78
C GLU A 128 6.32 16.03 -32.96
N GLY A 129 6.98 16.50 -31.88
CA GLY A 129 7.86 17.66 -31.93
C GLY A 129 9.01 17.47 -32.92
N THR A 130 9.67 16.30 -32.89
CA THR A 130 10.73 15.96 -33.84
C THR A 130 10.22 15.91 -35.28
N ALA A 131 9.06 15.30 -35.52
CA ALA A 131 8.47 15.25 -36.87
C ALA A 131 8.13 16.65 -37.42
N ILE A 132 7.69 17.57 -36.57
CA ILE A 132 7.43 18.98 -36.95
C ILE A 132 8.73 19.72 -37.28
N GLU A 133 9.81 19.49 -36.53
CA GLU A 133 11.12 20.09 -36.80
C GLU A 133 11.73 19.57 -38.10
N GLU A 134 11.65 18.26 -38.37
CA GLU A 134 12.13 17.65 -39.61
C GLU A 134 11.33 18.09 -40.84
N ALA A 135 10.07 18.49 -40.65
CA ALA A 135 9.19 18.99 -41.72
C ALA A 135 9.36 20.50 -42.00
N ARG A 136 10.21 21.23 -41.25
CA ARG A 136 10.51 22.63 -41.55
C ARG A 136 11.50 22.74 -42.72
N PRO A 137 11.20 23.53 -43.76
CA PRO A 137 12.04 23.69 -44.95
C PRO A 137 13.34 24.45 -44.69
#